data_AF-A0A1V8SMD7-F1
#
_entry.id   AF-A0A1V8SMD7-F1
#
_cell.length_a   1.000
_cell.length_b   1.000
_cell.length_c   1.000
_cell.angle_alpha   90.00
_cell.angle_beta   90.00
_cell.angle_gamma   90.00
#
_symmetry.space_group_name_H-M   'P 1'
#
loop_
_entity.id
_entity.type
_entity.pdbx_description
1 polymer ?
#
loop_
_entity_poly.entity_id
_entity_poly.type
_entity_poly.pdbx_seq_one_letter_code
_entity_poly.pdbx_strand_id
1 'polypeptide(L)'
;MPTPTRPSYRRALSSYTSKNKPRLYIAIYQRGGGVANTPTSSSFCDSYHWALIVGPPTSGREDPGTRYHFSHSSSLSKHTSTPAAGILRRESTHTFLYSSDDLVEAPAARAALLCRISVAKVIDTAAVEATLRTLGPGNETDASTYTCFNWVQEAFLKLHEAGCLKSYFDGSDWREVEKICRDYVREKRQQGRFVEGDVGQWDNNAVATYCAWQYRETTA
;
A
#
# COMPACT_ATOMS: atom_id res chain seq x y z
N MET A 1 11.13 9.51 -34.76
CA MET A 1 10.25 8.89 -33.75
C MET A 1 11.08 8.64 -32.49
N PRO A 2 10.85 9.36 -31.38
CA PRO A 2 11.55 9.10 -30.13
C PRO A 2 11.05 7.77 -29.57
N THR A 3 11.94 6.81 -29.38
CA THR A 3 11.64 5.58 -28.64
C THR A 3 11.22 5.95 -27.21
N PRO A 4 10.10 5.42 -26.68
CA PRO A 4 9.75 5.61 -25.28
C PRO A 4 10.86 4.98 -24.43
N THR A 5 11.64 5.82 -23.77
CA THR A 5 12.68 5.41 -22.83
C THR A 5 12.00 4.62 -21.71
N ARG A 6 12.36 3.34 -21.57
CA ARG A 6 11.91 2.49 -20.47
C ARG A 6 12.16 3.23 -19.13
N PRO A 7 11.18 3.28 -18.22
CA PRO A 7 11.34 3.86 -16.89
C PRO A 7 12.60 3.33 -16.21
N SER A 8 13.34 4.22 -15.55
CA SER A 8 14.62 3.98 -14.86
C SER A 8 14.56 2.79 -13.89
N TYR A 9 13.45 2.60 -13.17
CA TYR A 9 13.30 1.50 -12.21
C TYR A 9 13.33 0.10 -12.84
N ARG A 10 12.83 -0.08 -14.09
CA ARG A 10 12.90 -1.40 -14.76
C ARG A 10 14.35 -1.83 -15.02
N ARG A 11 15.28 -0.86 -15.17
CA ARG A 11 16.72 -1.14 -15.27
C ARG A 11 17.31 -1.60 -13.93
N ALA A 12 16.89 -0.99 -12.82
CA ALA A 12 17.35 -1.41 -11.48
C ALA A 12 16.88 -2.83 -11.14
N LEU A 13 15.61 -3.15 -11.42
CA LEU A 13 15.04 -4.48 -11.17
C LEU A 13 15.62 -5.59 -12.07
N SER A 14 16.14 -5.24 -13.26
CA SER A 14 16.74 -6.19 -14.21
C SER A 14 18.13 -6.69 -13.79
N SER A 15 18.78 -6.06 -12.80
CA SER A 15 20.14 -6.42 -12.35
C SER A 15 20.18 -7.50 -11.26
N TYR A 16 19.03 -7.95 -10.76
CA TYR A 16 18.98 -8.87 -9.62
C TYR A 16 19.27 -10.32 -10.04
N THR A 17 20.37 -10.87 -9.51
CA THR A 17 20.67 -12.31 -9.59
C THR A 17 19.62 -13.13 -8.83
N SER A 18 19.59 -14.44 -9.04
CA SER A 18 18.58 -15.36 -8.46
C SER A 18 18.40 -15.29 -6.94
N LYS A 19 19.34 -14.69 -6.20
CA LYS A 19 19.27 -14.44 -4.74
C LYS A 19 18.54 -13.15 -4.35
N ASN A 20 18.51 -12.13 -5.22
CA ASN A 20 18.01 -10.78 -4.89
C ASN A 20 16.70 -10.42 -5.61
N LYS A 21 15.86 -11.41 -5.96
CA LYS A 21 14.57 -11.14 -6.60
C LYS A 21 13.75 -10.10 -5.81
N PRO A 22 13.04 -9.19 -6.49
CA PRO A 22 12.18 -8.23 -5.82
C PRO A 22 11.13 -8.92 -4.95
N ARG A 23 10.68 -8.20 -3.92
CA ARG A 23 9.64 -8.63 -2.99
C ARG A 23 8.38 -7.83 -3.24
N LEU A 24 7.25 -8.51 -3.11
CA LEU A 24 5.97 -7.85 -2.94
C LEU A 24 5.81 -7.58 -1.45
N TYR A 25 5.65 -6.31 -1.11
CA TYR A 25 5.38 -5.84 0.23
C TYR A 25 3.96 -5.31 0.32
N ILE A 26 3.26 -5.68 1.39
CA ILE A 26 2.16 -4.86 1.90
C ILE A 26 2.78 -3.73 2.70
N ALA A 27 2.48 -2.49 2.30
CA ALA A 27 3.01 -1.28 2.90
C ALA A 27 1.93 -0.60 3.75
N ILE A 28 2.27 -0.32 4.99
CA ILE A 28 1.39 0.30 5.97
C ILE A 28 1.84 1.73 6.21
N TYR A 29 0.94 2.67 5.94
CA TYR A 29 1.16 4.10 6.05
C TYR A 29 0.33 4.71 7.17
N GLN A 30 0.86 5.75 7.81
CA GLN A 30 0.07 6.64 8.64
C GLN A 30 -0.96 7.37 7.78
N ARG A 31 -2.23 7.40 8.20
CA ARG A 31 -3.29 8.14 7.52
C ARG A 31 -3.38 9.55 8.10
N GLY A 32 -3.19 10.57 7.27
CA GLY A 32 -3.41 11.97 7.66
C GLY A 32 -4.91 12.29 7.73
N GLY A 33 -5.35 12.97 8.80
CA GLY A 33 -6.72 13.53 8.91
C GLY A 33 -7.67 12.88 9.93
N GLY A 34 -7.22 11.88 10.70
CA GLY A 34 -7.95 11.41 11.88
C GLY A 34 -7.38 12.07 13.13
N VAL A 35 -8.24 12.69 13.94
CA VAL A 35 -7.92 13.24 15.28
C VAL A 35 -6.80 12.46 15.96
N ALA A 36 -5.70 13.15 16.22
CA ALA A 36 -4.75 12.70 17.23
C ALA A 36 -5.53 12.33 18.49
N ASN A 37 -5.29 11.13 19.01
CA ASN A 37 -5.55 10.77 20.40
C ASN A 37 -6.99 10.93 20.92
N THR A 38 -7.90 9.99 20.60
CA THR A 38 -8.98 9.64 21.55
C THR A 38 -9.15 8.11 21.65
N PRO A 39 -9.18 7.52 22.86
CA PRO A 39 -9.10 6.08 23.09
C PRO A 39 -10.47 5.38 23.13
N THR A 40 -11.41 5.69 22.22
CA THR A 40 -12.82 5.23 22.37
C THR A 40 -13.54 4.69 21.12
N SER A 41 -12.87 4.41 19.99
CA SER A 41 -13.54 3.70 18.87
C SER A 41 -12.89 2.35 18.60
N SER A 42 -13.61 1.26 18.81
CA SER A 42 -13.17 -0.14 18.64
C SER A 42 -12.87 -0.58 17.19
N SER A 43 -12.51 0.33 16.29
CA SER A 43 -12.25 0.11 14.85
C SER A 43 -10.89 0.66 14.38
N PHE A 44 -9.90 0.75 15.27
CA PHE A 44 -8.59 1.33 14.96
C PHE A 44 -7.68 0.53 14.01
N CYS A 45 -8.09 -0.66 13.58
CA CYS A 45 -7.38 -1.39 12.53
C CYS A 45 -7.62 -0.74 11.14
N ASP A 46 -8.72 -0.02 10.93
CA ASP A 46 -9.03 0.62 9.63
C ASP A 46 -8.37 2.01 9.45
N SER A 47 -7.54 2.41 10.43
CA SER A 47 -6.93 3.73 10.50
C SER A 47 -5.68 3.89 9.63
N TYR A 48 -5.07 2.80 9.16
CA TYR A 48 -3.89 2.87 8.30
C TYR A 48 -4.27 3.02 6.83
N HIS A 49 -3.40 3.67 6.05
CA HIS A 49 -3.46 3.57 4.60
C HIS A 49 -2.65 2.36 4.14
N TRP A 50 -3.26 1.56 3.26
CA TRP A 50 -2.69 0.32 2.74
C TRP A 50 -2.28 0.51 1.28
N ALA A 51 -1.10 0.05 0.95
CA ALA A 51 -0.57 0.07 -0.41
C ALA A 51 0.29 -1.17 -0.67
N LEU A 52 0.69 -1.37 -1.91
CA LEU A 52 1.67 -2.37 -2.29
C LEU A 52 2.99 -1.71 -2.68
N ILE A 53 4.11 -2.33 -2.35
CA ILE A 53 5.44 -1.93 -2.83
C ILE A 53 6.11 -3.13 -3.49
N VAL A 54 6.68 -2.93 -4.67
CA VAL A 54 7.64 -3.86 -5.26
C VAL A 54 9.03 -3.26 -5.16
N GLY A 55 9.94 -3.94 -4.46
CA GLY A 55 11.29 -3.42 -4.20
C GLY A 55 12.30 -4.51 -3.79
N PRO A 56 13.55 -4.14 -3.48
CA PRO A 56 14.58 -5.07 -3.03
C PRO A 56 14.23 -5.77 -1.72
N PRO A 57 14.84 -6.93 -1.41
CA PRO A 57 14.67 -7.65 -0.13
C PRO A 57 15.47 -7.02 1.03
N THR A 58 15.42 -5.69 1.18
CA THR A 58 16.16 -4.90 2.16
C THR A 58 15.22 -4.05 3.03
N SER A 59 15.75 -3.47 4.10
CA SER A 59 14.99 -2.63 5.02
C SER A 59 15.23 -1.12 4.84
N GLY A 60 16.00 -0.70 3.83
CA GLY A 60 16.36 0.70 3.60
C GLY A 60 15.16 1.60 3.29
N ARG A 61 15.12 2.79 3.88
CA ARG A 61 14.09 3.81 3.61
C ARG A 61 14.22 4.39 2.21
N GLU A 62 15.44 4.48 1.70
CA GLU A 62 15.76 4.97 0.36
C GLU A 62 15.79 3.88 -0.70
N ASP A 63 15.42 2.64 -0.35
CA ASP A 63 15.36 1.53 -1.30
C ASP A 63 14.59 1.97 -2.57
N PRO A 64 15.10 1.62 -3.77
CA PRO A 64 14.36 1.83 -5.00
C PRO A 64 13.14 0.91 -5.03
N GLY A 65 12.12 1.28 -5.78
CA GLY A 65 10.94 0.44 -5.94
C GLY A 65 9.76 1.21 -6.48
N THR A 66 8.66 0.49 -6.68
CA THR A 66 7.40 1.07 -7.13
C THR A 66 6.35 0.89 -6.06
N ARG A 67 5.72 2.00 -5.65
CA ARG A 67 4.54 1.98 -4.80
C ARG A 67 3.29 2.00 -5.67
N TYR A 68 2.46 0.99 -5.51
CA TYR A 68 1.12 0.96 -6.08
C TYR A 68 0.12 1.28 -4.98
N HIS A 69 -0.65 2.34 -5.17
CA HIS A 69 -1.64 2.74 -4.18
C HIS A 69 -2.94 3.14 -4.86
N PHE A 70 -4.01 2.99 -4.10
CA PHE A 70 -5.35 3.33 -4.51
C PHE A 70 -5.90 4.34 -3.51
N SER A 71 -6.33 5.51 -3.99
CA SER A 71 -6.85 6.58 -3.16
C SER A 71 -8.29 6.93 -3.55
N HIS A 72 -9.06 7.35 -2.54
CA HIS A 72 -10.45 7.76 -2.68
C HIS A 72 -10.54 9.24 -2.32
N SER A 73 -11.12 10.03 -3.21
CA SER A 73 -11.46 11.42 -2.98
C SER A 73 -12.96 11.59 -3.19
N SER A 74 -13.67 12.02 -2.16
CA SER A 74 -15.07 12.42 -2.28
C SER A 74 -15.14 13.93 -2.44
N SER A 75 -15.64 14.41 -3.58
CA SER A 75 -15.98 15.82 -3.74
C SER A 75 -17.49 15.99 -3.55
N LEU A 76 -17.87 16.94 -2.69
CA LEU A 76 -19.25 17.37 -2.55
C LEU A 76 -19.58 18.30 -3.71
N SER A 77 -20.44 17.85 -4.62
CA SER A 77 -21.05 18.76 -5.58
C SER A 77 -22.09 19.61 -4.84
N LYS A 78 -21.86 20.92 -4.75
CA LYS A 78 -22.94 21.87 -4.44
C LYS A 78 -23.78 22.00 -5.70
N HIS A 79 -24.86 21.24 -5.80
CA HIS A 79 -25.87 21.50 -6.82
C HIS A 79 -26.51 22.88 -6.53
N THR A 80 -26.09 23.92 -7.27
CA THR A 80 -26.83 25.18 -7.37
C THR A 80 -27.88 25.06 -8.46
N SER A 81 -28.75 24.05 -8.36
CA SER A 81 -30.00 24.04 -9.11
C SER A 81 -31.09 24.29 -8.09
N THR A 82 -31.59 25.53 -8.04
CA THR A 82 -32.85 25.87 -7.38
C THR A 82 -33.97 25.01 -7.96
N PRO A 83 -34.72 24.24 -7.16
CA PRO A 83 -36.03 23.78 -7.56
C PRO A 83 -37.08 24.41 -6.64
N ALA A 84 -38.29 24.59 -7.15
CA ALA A 84 -39.45 25.17 -6.48
C ALA A 84 -39.95 24.41 -5.23
N ALA A 85 -39.15 23.52 -4.63
CA ALA A 85 -39.53 22.67 -3.50
C ALA A 85 -38.31 22.25 -2.64
N GLY A 86 -37.62 23.21 -2.01
CA GLY A 86 -37.00 23.13 -0.68
C GLY A 86 -36.04 21.99 -0.24
N ILE A 87 -35.81 20.92 -1.00
CA ILE A 87 -34.93 19.81 -0.58
C ILE A 87 -33.62 19.87 -1.37
N LEU A 88 -32.56 20.32 -0.69
CA LEU A 88 -31.19 20.25 -1.20
C LEU A 88 -30.70 18.80 -1.15
N ARG A 89 -30.66 18.11 -2.30
CA ARG A 89 -30.00 16.80 -2.40
C ARG A 89 -28.49 17.03 -2.53
N ARG A 90 -27.72 16.69 -1.51
CA ARG A 90 -26.24 16.66 -1.60
C ARG A 90 -25.84 15.44 -2.42
N GLU A 91 -25.22 15.67 -3.56
CA GLU A 91 -24.64 14.59 -4.36
C GLU A 91 -23.13 14.54 -4.10
N SER A 92 -22.68 13.43 -3.52
CA SER A 92 -21.25 13.14 -3.33
C SER A 92 -20.73 12.42 -4.56
N THR A 93 -19.76 13.03 -5.23
CA THR A 93 -19.02 12.37 -6.30
C THR A 93 -17.81 11.65 -5.71
N HIS A 94 -17.70 10.35 -5.94
CA HIS A 94 -16.57 9.53 -5.50
C HIS A 94 -15.60 9.36 -6.66
N THR A 95 -14.39 9.91 -6.52
CA THR A 95 -13.31 9.74 -7.47
C THR A 95 -12.28 8.77 -6.91
N PHE A 96 -11.91 7.79 -7.71
CA PHE A 96 -10.88 6.83 -7.36
C PHE A 96 -9.66 7.04 -8.22
N LEU A 97 -8.49 7.01 -7.59
CA LEU A 97 -7.22 7.24 -8.26
C LEU A 97 -6.28 6.08 -7.93
N TYR A 98 -5.94 5.32 -8.96
CA TYR A 98 -4.81 4.41 -8.95
C TYR A 98 -3.53 5.20 -9.28
N SER A 99 -2.47 5.02 -8.49
CA SER A 99 -1.14 5.53 -8.81
C SER A 99 -0.08 4.43 -8.71
N SER A 100 0.96 4.60 -9.52
CA SER A 100 2.19 3.82 -9.51
C SER A 100 3.35 4.80 -9.39
N ASP A 101 3.82 5.02 -8.16
CA ASP A 101 4.86 6.01 -7.86
C ASP A 101 6.24 5.33 -7.86
N ASP A 102 7.21 5.89 -8.59
CA ASP A 102 8.62 5.53 -8.40
C ASP A 102 9.09 6.09 -7.06
N LEU A 103 9.51 5.22 -6.14
CA LEU A 103 9.90 5.66 -4.82
C LEU A 103 11.09 6.61 -4.88
N VAL A 104 12.07 6.40 -5.76
CA VAL A 104 13.25 7.27 -5.89
C VAL A 104 12.84 8.69 -6.28
N GLU A 105 11.95 8.82 -7.25
CA GLU A 105 11.51 10.10 -7.80
C GLU A 105 10.39 10.76 -6.98
N ALA A 106 9.68 10.01 -6.12
CA ALA A 106 8.59 10.51 -5.28
C ALA A 106 8.90 10.38 -3.77
N PRO A 107 9.73 11.27 -3.18
CA PRO A 107 10.02 11.27 -1.74
C PRO A 107 8.77 11.32 -0.85
N ALA A 108 7.71 12.02 -1.28
CA ALA A 108 6.43 12.05 -0.58
C ALA A 108 5.79 10.67 -0.42
N ALA A 109 6.06 9.73 -1.33
CA ALA A 109 5.58 8.35 -1.24
C ALA A 109 6.24 7.56 -0.10
N ARG A 110 7.33 8.08 0.50
CA ARG A 110 8.02 7.52 1.66
C ARG A 110 7.70 8.24 2.96
N ALA A 111 7.19 9.47 2.89
CA ALA A 111 7.08 10.41 4.02
C ALA A 111 6.08 10.02 5.13
N ALA A 112 5.35 8.90 4.98
CA ALA A 112 4.46 8.37 6.01
C ALA A 112 4.51 6.83 6.11
N LEU A 113 5.54 6.20 5.52
CA LEU A 113 5.69 4.75 5.51
C LEU A 113 6.12 4.25 6.90
N LEU A 114 5.26 3.48 7.55
CA LEU A 114 5.50 2.92 8.89
C LEU A 114 6.15 1.53 8.80
N CYS A 115 5.57 0.64 8.00
CA CYS A 115 6.01 -0.76 7.89
C CYS A 115 5.96 -1.28 6.45
N ARG A 116 6.83 -2.24 6.15
CA ARG A 116 6.76 -3.13 4.98
C ARG A 116 6.65 -4.57 5.44
N ILE A 117 5.69 -5.32 4.93
CA ILE A 117 5.53 -6.74 5.21
C ILE A 117 5.70 -7.50 3.90
N SER A 118 6.82 -8.22 3.75
CA SER A 118 7.10 -9.04 2.59
C SER A 118 6.23 -10.28 2.61
N VAL A 119 5.39 -10.43 1.59
CA VAL A 119 4.42 -11.54 1.47
C VAL A 119 4.79 -12.51 0.34
N ALA A 120 5.49 -12.05 -0.70
CA ALA A 120 5.92 -12.91 -1.78
C ALA A 120 7.23 -12.44 -2.45
N LYS A 121 7.84 -13.31 -3.25
CA LYS A 121 8.85 -12.93 -4.24
C LYS A 121 8.16 -12.63 -5.57
N VAL A 122 8.51 -11.51 -6.21
CA VAL A 122 8.01 -11.21 -7.55
C VAL A 122 8.87 -11.97 -8.57
N ILE A 123 8.21 -12.69 -9.48
CA ILE A 123 8.88 -13.40 -10.58
C ILE A 123 8.61 -12.74 -11.95
N ASP A 124 7.54 -11.96 -12.07
CA ASP A 124 7.25 -11.13 -13.24
C ASP A 124 6.68 -9.77 -12.84
N THR A 125 7.51 -8.74 -12.86
CA THR A 125 7.10 -7.36 -12.52
C THR A 125 6.16 -6.74 -13.56
N ALA A 126 6.27 -7.12 -14.83
CA ALA A 126 5.41 -6.56 -15.88
C ALA A 126 3.99 -7.08 -15.71
N ALA A 127 3.83 -8.37 -15.39
CA ALA A 127 2.54 -8.95 -15.05
C ALA A 127 1.95 -8.32 -13.77
N VAL A 128 2.76 -8.06 -12.74
CA VAL A 128 2.29 -7.33 -11.54
C VAL A 128 1.68 -5.98 -11.94
N GLU A 129 2.42 -5.17 -12.69
CA GLU A 129 1.96 -3.84 -13.10
C GLU A 129 0.69 -3.91 -13.97
N ALA A 130 0.66 -4.84 -14.94
CA ALA A 130 -0.51 -5.04 -15.79
C ALA A 130 -1.74 -5.44 -14.99
N THR A 131 -1.62 -6.38 -14.06
CA THR A 131 -2.71 -6.83 -13.19
C THR A 131 -3.23 -5.68 -12.32
N LEU A 132 -2.36 -4.95 -11.62
CA LEU A 132 -2.78 -3.90 -10.69
C LEU A 132 -3.49 -2.73 -11.37
N ARG A 133 -3.13 -2.40 -12.62
CA ARG A 133 -3.77 -1.32 -13.40
C ARG A 133 -5.22 -1.61 -13.78
N THR A 134 -5.63 -2.88 -13.76
CA THR A 134 -7.01 -3.28 -14.12
C THR A 134 -7.98 -3.26 -12.94
N LEU A 135 -7.48 -3.08 -11.72
CA LEU A 135 -8.28 -3.17 -10.50
C LEU A 135 -8.97 -1.84 -10.19
N GLY A 136 -10.19 -1.96 -9.68
CA GLY A 136 -11.02 -0.84 -9.27
C GLY A 136 -12.36 -1.36 -8.73
N PRO A 137 -13.20 -0.48 -8.16
CA PRO A 137 -14.51 -0.88 -7.69
C PRO A 137 -15.31 -1.46 -8.87
N GLY A 138 -15.83 -2.67 -8.71
CA GLY A 138 -16.72 -3.26 -9.69
C GLY A 138 -18.02 -2.47 -9.80
N ASN A 139 -18.76 -2.67 -10.89
CA ASN A 139 -20.03 -1.95 -11.15
C ASN A 139 -21.09 -2.18 -10.06
N GLU A 140 -21.02 -3.29 -9.33
CA GLU A 140 -21.95 -3.67 -8.26
C GLU A 140 -21.46 -3.29 -6.86
N THR A 141 -20.22 -2.80 -6.73
CA THR A 141 -19.68 -2.36 -5.45
C THR A 141 -20.15 -0.96 -5.13
N ASP A 142 -20.68 -0.74 -3.92
CA ASP A 142 -20.92 0.61 -3.44
C ASP A 142 -19.58 1.35 -3.34
N ALA A 143 -19.36 2.27 -4.29
CA ALA A 143 -18.18 3.10 -4.39
C ALA A 143 -17.86 3.86 -3.10
N SER A 144 -18.85 4.16 -2.26
CA SER A 144 -18.60 4.83 -0.98
C SER A 144 -17.86 3.93 0.03
N THR A 145 -17.90 2.61 -0.16
CA THR A 145 -17.32 1.60 0.74
C THR A 145 -16.01 0.99 0.25
N TYR A 146 -15.62 1.20 -1.01
CA TYR A 146 -14.39 0.65 -1.56
C TYR A 146 -13.16 1.46 -1.12
N THR A 147 -12.27 0.84 -0.34
CA THR A 147 -11.11 1.50 0.26
C THR A 147 -9.79 0.98 -0.29
N CYS A 148 -8.69 1.66 0.06
CA CYS A 148 -7.33 1.17 -0.20
C CYS A 148 -7.08 -0.24 0.39
N PHE A 149 -7.75 -0.61 1.48
CA PHE A 149 -7.66 -1.96 2.04
C PHE A 149 -8.33 -3.00 1.14
N ASN A 150 -9.55 -2.71 0.66
CA ASN A 150 -10.26 -3.59 -0.29
C ASN A 150 -9.46 -3.77 -1.58
N TRP A 151 -8.84 -2.69 -2.08
CA TRP A 151 -7.98 -2.74 -3.25
C TRP A 151 -6.75 -3.62 -3.03
N VAL A 152 -6.06 -3.52 -1.88
CA VAL A 152 -4.91 -4.39 -1.58
C VAL A 152 -5.33 -5.85 -1.43
N GLN A 153 -6.48 -6.12 -0.80
CA GLN A 153 -7.03 -7.48 -0.69
C GLN A 153 -7.29 -8.09 -2.07
N GLU A 154 -7.98 -7.37 -2.94
CA GLU A 154 -8.28 -7.80 -4.30
C GLU A 154 -6.99 -7.97 -5.13
N ALA A 155 -6.06 -7.03 -5.01
CA ALA A 155 -4.77 -7.09 -5.64
C ALA A 155 -3.96 -8.32 -5.23
N PHE A 156 -3.95 -8.67 -3.94
CA PHE A 156 -3.28 -9.86 -3.44
C PHE A 156 -3.82 -11.10 -4.16
N LEU A 157 -5.14 -11.31 -4.16
CA LEU A 157 -5.77 -12.43 -4.87
C LEU A 157 -5.43 -12.44 -6.37
N LYS A 158 -5.59 -11.30 -7.05
CA LYS A 158 -5.39 -11.19 -8.51
C LYS A 158 -3.95 -11.40 -8.95
N LEU A 159 -2.99 -10.97 -8.14
CA LEU A 159 -1.56 -11.24 -8.40
C LEU A 159 -1.22 -12.72 -8.23
N HIS A 160 -1.89 -13.42 -7.31
CA HIS A 160 -1.77 -14.87 -7.17
C HIS A 160 -2.36 -15.61 -8.39
N GLU A 161 -3.57 -15.24 -8.81
CA GLU A 161 -4.22 -15.80 -10.01
C GLU A 161 -3.39 -15.55 -11.29
N ALA A 162 -2.75 -14.39 -11.39
CA ALA A 162 -1.88 -14.05 -12.52
C ALA A 162 -0.56 -14.85 -12.56
N GLY A 163 -0.23 -15.60 -11.50
CA GLY A 163 0.98 -16.42 -11.45
C GLY A 163 2.29 -15.63 -11.45
N CYS A 164 2.26 -14.32 -11.15
CA CYS A 164 3.44 -13.44 -11.19
C CYS A 164 4.25 -13.43 -9.89
N LEU A 165 3.85 -14.24 -8.90
CA LEU A 165 4.46 -14.34 -7.57
C LEU A 165 4.97 -15.76 -7.28
N LYS A 166 6.03 -15.85 -6.46
CA LYS A 166 6.41 -17.07 -5.74
C LYS A 166 6.27 -16.81 -4.24
N SER A 167 5.28 -17.44 -3.63
CA SER A 167 4.84 -17.18 -2.25
C SER A 167 4.71 -18.48 -1.44
N TYR A 168 4.68 -18.34 -0.12
CA TYR A 168 4.25 -19.40 0.80
C TYR A 168 2.75 -19.31 1.14
N PHE A 169 2.13 -18.18 0.80
CA PHE A 169 0.69 -17.96 0.87
C PHE A 169 0.06 -18.23 -0.50
N ASP A 170 -1.21 -18.57 -0.52
CA ASP A 170 -2.07 -18.53 -1.68
C ASP A 170 -3.00 -17.29 -1.65
N GLY A 171 -3.78 -17.07 -2.71
CA GLY A 171 -4.69 -15.93 -2.79
C GLY A 171 -5.83 -15.97 -1.77
N SER A 172 -6.14 -17.14 -1.19
CA SER A 172 -7.18 -17.33 -0.17
C SER A 172 -6.70 -17.03 1.25
N ASP A 173 -5.38 -17.02 1.48
CA ASP A 173 -4.74 -16.73 2.77
C ASP A 173 -4.77 -15.26 3.19
N TRP A 174 -5.54 -14.40 2.51
CA TRP A 174 -5.58 -12.96 2.78
C TRP A 174 -5.83 -12.64 4.27
N ARG A 175 -6.70 -13.39 4.95
CA ARG A 175 -7.00 -13.17 6.37
C ARG A 175 -5.78 -13.38 7.28
N GLU A 176 -4.94 -14.36 6.96
CA GLU A 176 -3.70 -14.58 7.70
C GLU A 176 -2.69 -13.46 7.44
N VAL A 177 -2.51 -13.10 6.17
CA VAL A 177 -1.62 -12.01 5.75
C VAL A 177 -2.02 -10.68 6.39
N GLU A 178 -3.31 -10.34 6.37
CA GLU A 178 -3.88 -9.18 7.03
C GLU A 178 -3.56 -9.17 8.52
N LYS A 179 -3.77 -10.32 9.20
CA LYS A 179 -3.49 -10.46 10.63
C LYS A 179 -2.01 -10.20 10.92
N ILE A 180 -1.10 -10.76 10.14
CA ILE A 180 0.35 -10.52 10.28
C ILE A 180 0.68 -9.04 10.15
N CYS A 181 0.14 -8.35 9.13
CA CYS A 181 0.36 -6.91 8.94
C CYS A 181 -0.10 -6.10 10.16
N ARG A 182 -1.30 -6.39 10.65
CA ARG A 182 -1.92 -5.69 11.79
C ARG A 182 -1.19 -5.95 13.10
N ASP A 183 -0.78 -7.18 13.32
CA ASP A 183 -0.05 -7.57 14.54
C ASP A 183 1.34 -6.91 14.57
N TYR A 184 2.06 -6.94 13.45
CA TYR A 184 3.39 -6.33 13.36
C TYR A 184 3.38 -4.81 13.58
N VAL A 185 2.48 -4.07 12.92
CA VAL A 185 2.40 -2.62 13.12
C VAL A 185 1.97 -2.26 14.55
N ARG A 186 1.07 -3.06 15.15
CA ARG A 186 0.65 -2.88 16.55
C ARG A 186 1.82 -3.09 17.51
N GLU A 187 2.60 -4.15 17.30
CA GLU A 187 3.78 -4.46 18.10
C GLU A 187 4.80 -3.31 18.02
N LYS A 188 5.12 -2.82 16.82
CA LYS A 188 6.04 -1.67 16.65
C LYS A 188 5.55 -0.40 17.31
N ARG A 189 4.24 -0.16 17.27
CA ARG A 189 3.64 0.97 17.99
C ARG A 189 3.77 0.81 19.51
N GLN A 190 3.53 -0.38 20.05
CA GLN A 190 3.69 -0.68 21.48
C GLN A 190 5.14 -0.54 21.95
N GLN A 191 6.10 -0.81 21.05
CA GLN A 191 7.53 -0.58 21.27
C GLN A 191 7.94 0.90 21.18
N GLY A 192 7.01 1.82 20.87
CA GLY A 192 7.28 3.26 20.80
C GLY A 192 7.80 3.78 19.45
N ARG A 193 8.00 2.91 18.45
CA ARG A 193 8.69 3.25 17.18
C ARG A 193 8.09 4.40 16.37
N PHE A 194 6.80 4.66 16.53
CA PHE A 194 6.08 5.68 15.76
C PHE A 194 5.67 6.90 16.59
N VAL A 195 6.31 7.11 17.73
CA VAL A 195 6.09 8.29 18.59
C VAL A 195 7.05 9.41 18.19
N GLU A 196 6.56 10.65 18.12
CA GLU A 196 7.41 11.82 17.84
C GLU A 196 8.48 11.99 18.92
N GLY A 197 9.72 12.22 18.51
CA GLY A 197 10.83 12.51 19.42
C GLY A 197 11.61 11.29 19.95
N ASP A 198 11.36 10.08 19.44
CA ASP A 198 12.20 8.91 19.73
C ASP A 198 13.54 9.02 18.98
N VAL A 199 14.52 9.68 19.61
CA VAL A 199 15.86 9.88 19.06
C VAL A 199 16.80 8.88 19.71
N GLY A 200 17.09 7.76 19.02
CA GLY A 200 18.24 6.91 19.33
C GLY A 200 17.98 5.40 19.43
N GLN A 201 16.73 4.94 19.58
CA GLN A 201 16.44 3.51 19.64
C GLN A 201 16.31 2.85 18.25
N TRP A 202 15.91 3.61 17.23
CA TRP A 202 15.62 3.10 15.89
C TRP A 202 16.55 3.70 14.85
N ASP A 203 16.98 2.87 13.89
CA ASP A 203 17.62 3.38 12.68
C ASP A 203 16.60 4.11 11.81
N ASN A 204 16.72 5.43 11.74
CA ASN A 204 15.85 6.29 10.94
C ASN A 204 16.02 6.05 9.43
N ASN A 205 17.14 5.46 8.99
CA ASN A 205 17.37 5.05 7.62
C ASN A 205 16.73 3.70 7.28
N ALA A 206 16.17 3.00 8.27
CA ALA A 206 15.46 1.74 8.08
C ALA A 206 13.95 1.88 8.29
N VAL A 207 13.19 1.27 7.39
CA VAL A 207 11.75 1.04 7.55
C VAL A 207 11.56 -0.29 8.29
N ALA A 208 10.62 -0.33 9.25
CA ALA A 208 10.24 -1.56 9.92
C ALA A 208 9.78 -2.59 8.88
N THR A 209 10.61 -3.60 8.61
CA THR A 209 10.40 -4.53 7.50
C THR A 209 10.33 -5.96 8.03
N TYR A 210 9.23 -6.65 7.77
CA TYR A 210 8.96 -8.01 8.26
C TYR A 210 8.82 -9.01 7.12
N CYS A 211 9.38 -10.20 7.28
CA CYS A 211 9.22 -11.29 6.33
C CYS A 211 8.16 -12.27 6.84
N ALA A 212 6.96 -12.23 6.25
CA ALA A 212 5.78 -12.92 6.78
C ALA A 212 5.96 -14.45 6.87
N TRP A 213 6.63 -15.08 5.89
CA TRP A 213 6.86 -16.53 5.90
C TRP A 213 8.08 -16.98 6.72
N GLN A 214 8.95 -16.06 7.16
CA GLN A 214 10.07 -16.38 8.05
C GLN A 214 9.81 -15.98 9.50
N TYR A 215 8.68 -15.32 9.76
CA TYR A 215 8.30 -14.75 11.03
C TYR A 215 9.41 -13.90 11.69
N ARG A 216 10.13 -13.11 10.90
CA ARG A 216 11.25 -12.29 11.39
C ARG A 216 11.39 -10.96 10.67
N GLU A 217 12.03 -10.01 11.33
CA GLU A 217 12.42 -8.75 10.71
C GLU A 217 13.51 -8.96 9.65
N THR A 218 13.44 -8.17 8.59
CA THR A 218 14.54 -7.96 7.65
C THR A 218 15.40 -6.85 8.26
N THR A 219 16.61 -7.20 8.64
CA THR A 219 17.64 -6.23 9.02
C THR A 219 18.41 -5.79 7.77
N ALA A 220 18.98 -4.59 7.82
CA ALA A 220 19.83 -4.05 6.75
C ALA A 220 21.04 -4.95 6.46
#